data_AF-A0A9Q1QD00-F1
#
_entry.id   AF-A0A9Q1QD00-F1
#
_cell.length_a   1.000
_cell.length_b   1.000
_cell.length_c   1.000
_cell.angle_alpha   90.00
_cell.angle_beta   90.00
_cell.angle_gamma   90.00
#
_symmetry.space_group_name_H-M   'P 1'
#
loop_
_entity.id
_entity.type
_entity.pdbx_description
1 polymer ?
#
loop_
_entity_poly.entity_id
_entity_poly.type
_entity_poly.pdbx_seq_one_letter_code
_entity_poly.pdbx_strand_id
1 'polypeptide(L)'
;MMYGQHPAPPNYVMLAPQPYYPPPYPYRRSGCGFGGFCRCLCCVICFLFMLSALALLLLYMLFKPKMPEYKLEDFAVKKLDMDPNNFNANTELQLTIRAENPNSRVSFLYGRNSLVSVSFSDTELCNGKLPAFRQGYNNVTMVRINLSGSASLGNKVAEKFKESQKNGNILLVAKIKAPISVSFGDIKLRMFIFHVCVQMTVDSLSPDKKPNILPSNTISFPDLNATCVITSNDTPTPSSADDYSAWCCSHRQRHPVTA
;
A
#
# COMPACT_ATOMS: atom_id res chain seq x y z
N MET A 1 89.34 -1.83 97.78
CA MET A 1 89.06 -0.44 97.37
C MET A 1 89.52 -0.27 95.94
N MET A 2 88.62 0.06 95.02
CA MET A 2 88.78 0.88 93.81
C MET A 2 87.52 0.66 92.97
N TYR A 3 86.51 1.52 93.20
CA TYR A 3 85.32 1.59 92.35
C TYR A 3 85.74 2.16 90.99
N GLY A 4 85.64 1.35 89.93
CA GLY A 4 85.80 1.82 88.56
C GLY A 4 84.55 2.58 88.12
N GLN A 5 84.65 3.91 88.03
CA GLN A 5 83.62 4.76 87.42
C GLN A 5 83.54 4.45 85.92
N HIS A 6 82.43 3.84 85.50
CA HIS A 6 82.08 3.78 84.08
C HIS A 6 81.51 5.14 83.64
N PRO A 7 81.89 5.67 82.46
CA PRO A 7 81.38 6.93 81.96
C PRO A 7 79.88 6.83 81.67
N ALA A 8 79.14 7.91 81.97
CA ALA A 8 77.72 8.01 81.69
C ALA A 8 77.44 7.83 80.19
N PRO A 9 76.36 7.12 79.80
CA PRO A 9 76.02 6.93 78.41
C PRO A 9 75.69 8.28 77.73
N PRO A 10 75.98 8.44 76.42
CA PRO A 10 75.67 9.66 75.70
C PRO A 10 74.16 9.93 75.70
N ASN A 11 73.79 11.21 75.82
CA ASN A 11 72.41 11.67 75.71
C ASN A 11 71.84 11.27 74.34
N TYR A 12 70.91 10.32 74.34
CA TYR A 12 70.12 10.03 73.15
C TYR A 12 69.07 11.13 72.98
N VAL A 13 69.13 11.85 71.87
CA VAL A 13 68.04 12.73 71.44
C VAL A 13 66.92 11.82 70.96
N MET A 14 65.81 11.76 71.69
CA MET A 14 64.57 11.18 71.15
C MET A 14 64.14 12.02 69.95
N LEU A 15 64.26 11.46 68.74
CA LEU A 15 63.60 12.06 67.58
C LEU A 15 62.09 12.08 67.86
N ALA A 16 61.47 13.24 67.66
CA ALA A 16 60.02 13.39 67.76
C ALA A 16 59.31 12.33 66.89
N PRO A 17 58.20 11.74 67.35
CA PRO A 17 57.51 10.71 66.61
C PRO A 17 57.10 11.23 65.23
N GLN A 18 57.60 10.56 64.19
CA GLN A 18 57.21 10.86 62.81
C GLN A 18 55.69 10.63 62.67
N PRO A 19 54.95 11.54 62.03
CA PRO A 19 53.53 11.32 61.76
C PRO A 19 53.37 10.05 60.92
N TYR A 20 52.66 9.07 61.48
CA TYR A 20 52.36 7.82 60.79
C TYR A 20 51.35 8.11 59.67
N TYR A 21 51.84 8.20 58.44
CA TYR A 21 50.98 8.23 57.26
C TYR A 21 50.53 6.79 56.95
N PRO A 22 49.22 6.50 56.99
CA PRO A 22 48.73 5.18 56.59
C PRO A 22 49.10 4.93 55.12
N PRO A 23 49.41 3.68 54.74
CA PRO A 23 49.65 3.35 53.34
C PRO A 23 48.43 3.76 52.51
N PRO A 24 48.60 4.23 51.26
CA PRO A 24 47.48 4.51 50.39
C PRO A 24 46.67 3.22 50.28
N TYR A 25 45.45 3.26 50.78
CA TYR A 25 44.48 2.19 50.66
C TYR A 25 44.42 1.82 49.16
N PRO A 26 44.51 0.52 48.80
CA PRO A 26 44.29 0.15 47.42
C PRO A 26 42.93 0.72 47.06
N TYR A 27 42.90 1.60 46.06
CA TYR A 27 41.66 2.08 45.50
C TYR A 27 40.95 0.84 44.98
N ARG A 28 40.06 0.26 45.82
CA ARG A 28 39.08 -0.69 45.37
C ARG A 28 38.33 0.10 44.33
N ARG A 29 38.63 -0.17 43.04
CA ARG A 29 37.70 0.18 41.97
C ARG A 29 36.40 -0.45 42.42
N SER A 30 35.52 0.40 42.92
CA SER A 30 34.12 0.11 43.17
C SER A 30 33.62 -0.34 41.81
N GLY A 31 33.69 -1.65 41.57
CA GLY A 31 33.17 -2.25 40.37
C GLY A 31 31.74 -1.79 40.31
N CYS A 32 31.41 -1.04 39.25
CA CYS A 32 30.10 -0.46 39.06
C CYS A 32 29.06 -1.59 39.06
N GLY A 33 28.50 -1.89 40.23
CA GLY A 33 27.53 -2.94 40.50
C GLY A 33 26.14 -2.60 39.98
N PHE A 34 26.06 -1.93 38.84
CA PHE A 34 24.86 -1.70 38.03
C PHE A 34 25.17 -1.63 36.52
N GLY A 35 26.45 -1.66 36.11
CA GLY A 35 26.85 -1.63 34.69
C GLY A 35 26.75 -2.98 33.98
N GLY A 36 26.89 -4.10 34.71
CA GLY A 36 26.82 -5.45 34.14
C GLY A 36 25.39 -5.92 33.86
N PHE A 37 24.43 -5.60 34.74
CA PHE A 37 23.03 -5.97 34.55
C PHE A 37 22.37 -5.16 33.43
N CYS A 38 22.65 -3.86 33.36
CA CYS A 38 22.16 -3.00 32.28
C CYS A 38 22.79 -3.35 30.91
N ARG A 39 24.08 -3.72 30.89
CA ARG A 39 24.77 -4.17 29.67
C ARG A 39 24.30 -5.56 29.20
N CYS A 40 24.06 -6.49 30.12
CA CYS A 40 23.51 -7.81 29.81
C CYS A 40 22.07 -7.71 29.26
N LEU A 41 21.23 -6.89 29.89
CA LEU A 41 19.85 -6.68 29.46
C LEU A 41 19.78 -5.98 28.10
N CYS A 42 20.66 -5.00 27.84
CA CYS A 42 20.81 -4.38 26.52
C CYS A 42 21.23 -5.40 25.46
N CYS A 43 22.22 -6.27 25.74
CA CYS A 43 22.63 -7.33 24.82
C CYS A 43 21.49 -8.31 24.51
N VAL A 44 20.68 -8.68 25.51
CA VAL A 44 19.52 -9.56 25.32
C VAL A 44 18.46 -8.88 24.44
N ILE A 45 18.13 -7.61 24.69
CA ILE A 45 17.16 -6.87 23.87
C ILE A 45 17.66 -6.73 22.44
N CYS A 46 18.94 -6.37 22.23
CA CYS A 46 19.53 -6.29 20.89
C CYS A 46 19.50 -7.64 20.18
N PHE A 47 19.78 -8.74 20.88
CA PHE A 47 19.71 -10.08 20.30
C PHE A 47 18.29 -10.46 19.90
N LEU A 48 17.28 -10.20 20.76
CA LEU A 48 15.88 -10.42 20.43
C LEU A 48 15.42 -9.56 19.24
N PHE A 49 15.89 -8.32 19.16
CA PHE A 49 15.62 -7.45 18.02
C PHE A 49 16.25 -7.97 16.73
N MET A 50 17.48 -8.47 16.77
CA MET A 50 18.13 -9.09 15.61
C MET A 50 17.40 -10.36 15.17
N LEU A 51 16.97 -11.20 16.10
CA LEU A 51 16.17 -12.39 15.79
C LEU A 51 14.81 -12.03 15.20
N SER A 52 14.12 -11.04 15.76
CA SER A 52 12.82 -10.61 15.22
C SER A 52 12.97 -9.96 13.84
N ALA A 53 14.00 -9.14 13.63
CA ALA A 53 14.33 -8.59 12.32
C ALA A 53 14.62 -9.69 11.28
N LEU A 54 15.39 -10.72 11.65
CA LEU A 54 15.66 -11.85 10.77
C LEU A 54 14.39 -12.66 10.47
N ALA A 55 13.55 -12.92 11.47
CA ALA A 55 12.28 -13.61 11.29
C ALA A 55 11.33 -12.83 10.38
N LEU A 56 11.22 -11.51 10.55
CA LEU A 56 10.44 -10.63 9.70
C LEU A 56 10.99 -10.59 8.27
N LEU A 57 12.32 -10.58 8.09
CA LEU A 57 12.95 -10.63 6.79
C LEU A 57 12.66 -11.94 6.06
N LEU A 58 12.76 -13.07 6.76
CA LEU A 58 12.40 -14.39 6.22
C LEU A 58 10.91 -14.46 5.86
N LEU A 59 10.04 -13.94 6.73
CA LEU A 59 8.61 -13.85 6.47
C LEU A 59 8.33 -13.02 5.21
N TYR A 60 8.97 -11.85 5.10
CA TYR A 60 8.83 -10.99 3.92
C TYR A 60 9.29 -11.68 2.63
N MET A 61 10.44 -12.36 2.66
CA MET A 61 10.97 -13.14 1.54
C MET A 61 10.05 -14.29 1.11
N LEU A 62 9.37 -14.92 2.07
CA LEU A 62 8.44 -16.03 1.80
C LEU A 62 7.09 -15.57 1.27
N PHE A 63 6.55 -14.48 1.80
CA PHE A 63 5.21 -14.02 1.43
C PHE A 63 5.20 -13.08 0.24
N LYS A 64 6.26 -12.28 0.04
CA LYS A 64 6.41 -11.26 -1.02
C LYS A 64 5.05 -10.68 -1.44
N PRO A 65 4.37 -9.93 -0.55
CA PRO A 65 3.01 -9.49 -0.80
C PRO A 65 3.00 -8.59 -2.04
N LYS A 66 2.32 -9.07 -3.08
CA LYS A 66 2.07 -8.35 -4.33
C LYS A 66 0.62 -7.86 -4.34
N MET A 67 0.36 -6.73 -4.96
CA MET A 67 -1.02 -6.29 -5.19
C MET A 67 -1.64 -7.14 -6.31
N PRO A 68 -2.94 -7.48 -6.23
CA PRO A 68 -3.66 -8.06 -7.35
C PRO A 68 -3.66 -7.12 -8.55
N GLU A 69 -3.57 -7.68 -9.74
CA GLU A 69 -3.69 -6.95 -11.00
C GLU A 69 -5.14 -7.03 -11.50
N TYR A 70 -5.64 -5.91 -12.03
CA TYR A 70 -6.97 -5.84 -12.61
C TYR A 70 -6.88 -5.31 -14.03
N LYS A 71 -7.56 -5.98 -14.96
CA LYS A 71 -7.63 -5.59 -16.36
C LYS A 71 -9.08 -5.57 -16.80
N LEU A 72 -9.45 -4.55 -17.58
CA LEU A 72 -10.74 -4.50 -18.23
C LEU A 72 -10.65 -5.38 -19.49
N GLU A 73 -11.29 -6.55 -19.43
CA GLU A 73 -11.22 -7.55 -20.50
C GLU A 73 -12.26 -7.26 -21.57
N ASP A 74 -13.47 -6.85 -21.15
CA ASP A 74 -14.58 -6.58 -22.05
C ASP A 74 -15.48 -5.48 -21.50
N PHE A 75 -16.03 -4.68 -22.41
CA PHE A 75 -17.03 -3.67 -22.13
C PHE A 75 -18.11 -3.75 -23.20
N ALA A 76 -19.36 -3.96 -22.76
CA ALA A 76 -20.51 -4.09 -23.64
C ALA A 76 -21.61 -3.13 -23.22
N VAL A 77 -22.18 -2.44 -24.20
CA VAL A 77 -23.36 -1.58 -24.01
C VAL A 77 -24.57 -2.41 -24.37
N LYS A 78 -25.42 -2.72 -23.39
CA LYS A 78 -26.64 -3.50 -23.63
C LYS A 78 -27.81 -2.62 -24.06
N LYS A 79 -27.90 -1.44 -23.46
CA LYS A 79 -28.97 -0.50 -23.72
C LYS A 79 -28.49 0.92 -23.50
N LEU A 80 -28.84 1.80 -24.43
CA LEU A 80 -28.68 3.24 -24.27
C LEU A 80 -29.82 3.93 -25.00
N ASP A 81 -30.89 4.21 -24.27
CA ASP A 81 -32.05 4.93 -24.79
C ASP A 81 -32.08 6.33 -24.18
N MET A 82 -32.21 7.35 -25.03
CA MET A 82 -32.42 8.73 -24.58
C MET A 82 -33.80 9.20 -24.99
N ASP A 83 -34.61 9.55 -23.99
CA ASP A 83 -35.89 10.20 -24.22
C ASP A 83 -35.64 11.63 -24.75
N PRO A 84 -36.05 11.94 -26.00
CA PRO A 84 -35.83 13.25 -26.60
C PRO A 84 -36.60 14.39 -25.93
N ASN A 85 -37.67 14.08 -25.18
CA ASN A 85 -38.55 15.09 -24.57
C ASN A 85 -38.11 15.48 -23.16
N ASN A 86 -37.64 14.50 -22.39
CA ASN A 86 -37.30 14.67 -20.97
C ASN A 86 -35.80 14.57 -20.68
N PHE A 87 -34.98 14.33 -21.72
CA PHE A 87 -33.52 14.09 -21.61
C PHE A 87 -33.15 12.99 -20.60
N ASN A 88 -34.06 12.05 -20.39
CA ASN A 88 -33.84 10.93 -19.50
C ASN A 88 -33.10 9.82 -20.26
N ALA A 89 -31.94 9.41 -19.76
CA ALA A 89 -31.10 8.41 -20.36
C ALA A 89 -31.23 7.10 -19.59
N ASN A 90 -31.76 6.06 -20.23
CA ASN A 90 -31.79 4.71 -19.68
C ASN A 90 -30.59 3.92 -20.23
N THR A 91 -29.69 3.52 -19.33
CA THR A 91 -28.41 2.92 -19.69
C THR A 91 -28.23 1.58 -18.99
N GLU A 92 -27.92 0.55 -19.78
CA GLU A 92 -27.50 -0.76 -19.29
C GLU A 92 -26.12 -1.09 -19.88
N LEU A 93 -25.14 -1.28 -19.01
CA LEU A 93 -23.77 -1.61 -19.37
C LEU A 93 -23.36 -2.94 -18.72
N GLN A 94 -22.43 -3.62 -19.36
CA GLN A 94 -21.79 -4.80 -18.82
C GLN A 94 -20.28 -4.64 -18.92
N LEU A 95 -19.61 -4.81 -17.77
CA LEU A 95 -18.16 -4.80 -17.65
C LEU A 95 -17.67 -6.21 -17.30
N THR A 96 -16.63 -6.68 -17.97
CA THR A 96 -15.90 -7.88 -17.57
C THR A 96 -14.51 -7.48 -17.15
N ILE A 97 -14.22 -7.67 -15.86
CA ILE A 97 -12.91 -7.39 -15.28
C ILE A 97 -12.20 -8.71 -15.03
N ARG A 98 -10.99 -8.84 -15.55
CA ARG A 98 -10.06 -9.89 -15.18
C ARG A 98 -9.29 -9.46 -13.94
N ALA A 99 -9.51 -10.15 -12.83
CA ALA A 99 -8.76 -9.98 -11.60
C ALA A 99 -7.73 -11.11 -11.48
N GLU A 100 -6.46 -10.76 -11.28
CA GLU A 100 -5.36 -11.71 -11.19
C GLU A 100 -4.63 -11.53 -9.87
N ASN A 101 -4.54 -12.60 -9.08
CA ASN A 101 -3.86 -12.60 -7.80
C ASN A 101 -2.52 -13.32 -7.95
N PRO A 102 -1.38 -12.61 -8.06
CA PRO A 102 -0.07 -13.24 -8.21
C PRO A 102 0.49 -13.80 -6.89
N ASN A 103 -0.25 -13.73 -5.78
CA ASN A 103 0.21 -14.19 -4.48
C ASN A 103 -0.07 -15.68 -4.28
N SER A 104 0.97 -16.42 -3.87
CA SER A 104 0.87 -17.86 -3.57
C SER A 104 0.35 -18.16 -2.15
N ARG A 105 0.33 -17.17 -1.25
CA ARG A 105 -0.05 -17.35 0.17
C ARG A 105 -1.03 -16.29 0.72
N VAL A 106 -1.44 -15.35 -0.13
CA VAL A 106 -2.40 -14.29 0.22
C VAL A 106 -3.65 -14.49 -0.62
N SER A 107 -4.82 -14.55 0.03
CA SER A 107 -6.12 -14.60 -0.64
C SER A 107 -6.91 -13.33 -0.35
N PHE A 108 -7.74 -12.93 -1.31
CA PHE A 108 -8.56 -11.74 -1.25
C PHE A 108 -10.04 -12.14 -1.28
N LEU A 109 -10.83 -11.57 -0.38
CA LEU A 109 -12.28 -11.76 -0.34
C LEU A 109 -12.95 -10.43 -0.62
N TYR A 110 -13.73 -10.38 -1.69
CA TYR A 110 -14.48 -9.20 -2.11
C TYR A 110 -15.88 -9.29 -1.51
N GLY A 111 -16.26 -8.28 -0.73
CA GLY A 111 -17.52 -8.24 0.00
C GLY A 111 -18.72 -7.84 -0.86
N ARG A 112 -19.93 -8.11 -0.33
CA ARG A 112 -21.20 -7.86 -1.03
C ARG A 112 -21.61 -6.39 -1.13
N ASN A 113 -21.07 -5.52 -0.27
CA ASN A 113 -21.41 -4.09 -0.20
C ASN A 113 -20.50 -3.24 -1.09
N SER A 114 -20.26 -3.73 -2.31
CA SER A 114 -19.55 -3.00 -3.34
C SER A 114 -20.51 -2.07 -4.08
N LEU A 115 -19.98 -0.98 -4.62
CA LEU A 115 -20.71 -0.06 -5.49
C LEU A 115 -19.82 0.26 -6.69
N VAL A 116 -20.37 0.13 -7.88
CA VAL A 116 -19.74 0.57 -9.12
C VAL A 116 -20.71 1.56 -9.75
N SER A 117 -20.27 2.79 -9.97
CA SER A 117 -21.04 3.81 -10.66
C SER A 117 -20.26 4.34 -11.85
N VAL A 118 -20.97 4.68 -12.92
CA VAL A 118 -20.40 5.28 -14.13
C VAL A 118 -21.09 6.62 -14.34
N SER A 119 -20.29 7.68 -14.47
CA SER A 119 -20.76 9.05 -14.62
C SER A 119 -20.25 9.67 -15.92
N PHE A 120 -21.06 10.56 -16.49
CA PHE A 120 -20.70 11.44 -17.60
C PHE A 120 -20.92 12.89 -17.19
N SER A 121 -19.89 13.74 -17.32
CA SER A 121 -19.94 15.16 -16.88
C SER A 121 -20.56 15.31 -15.47
N ASP A 122 -20.04 14.53 -14.51
CA ASP A 122 -20.48 14.47 -13.10
C ASP A 122 -21.92 13.98 -12.85
N THR A 123 -22.64 13.55 -13.89
CA THR A 123 -23.97 12.94 -13.77
C THR A 123 -23.85 11.43 -13.82
N GLU A 124 -24.31 10.72 -12.78
CA GLU A 124 -24.33 9.25 -12.75
C GLU A 124 -25.31 8.71 -13.79
N LEU A 125 -24.82 7.92 -14.75
CA LEU A 125 -25.62 7.30 -15.80
C LEU A 125 -26.20 5.98 -15.34
N CYS A 126 -25.37 5.15 -14.72
CA CYS A 126 -25.75 3.83 -14.24
C CYS A 126 -24.88 3.39 -13.07
N ASN A 127 -25.41 2.45 -12.31
CA ASN A 127 -24.70 1.83 -11.21
C ASN A 127 -25.01 0.35 -11.10
N GLY A 128 -24.22 -0.32 -10.26
CA GLY A 128 -24.40 -1.72 -9.97
C GLY A 128 -23.48 -2.16 -8.83
N LYS A 129 -23.45 -3.48 -8.64
CA LYS A 129 -22.67 -4.10 -7.56
C LYS A 129 -21.70 -5.11 -8.14
N LEU A 130 -20.48 -5.10 -7.61
CA LEU A 130 -19.51 -6.17 -7.83
C LEU A 130 -20.01 -7.40 -7.06
N PRO A 131 -20.16 -8.58 -7.70
CA PRO A 131 -20.53 -9.79 -6.98
C PRO A 131 -19.48 -10.09 -5.92
N ALA A 132 -19.88 -10.68 -4.79
CA ALA A 132 -18.91 -11.14 -3.81
C ALA A 132 -18.25 -12.41 -4.33
N PHE A 133 -16.91 -12.41 -4.36
CA PHE A 133 -16.14 -13.57 -4.75
C PHE A 133 -14.89 -13.70 -3.90
N ARG A 134 -14.36 -14.92 -3.83
CA ARG A 134 -13.07 -15.20 -3.21
C ARG A 134 -12.04 -15.44 -4.29
N GLN A 135 -10.95 -14.69 -4.22
CA GLN A 135 -9.78 -14.90 -5.05
C GLN A 135 -8.72 -15.61 -4.22
N GLY A 136 -8.60 -16.91 -4.47
CA GLY A 136 -7.58 -17.77 -3.85
C GLY A 136 -6.17 -17.43 -4.29
N TYR A 137 -5.21 -18.25 -3.89
CA TYR A 137 -3.80 -18.10 -4.26
C TYR A 137 -3.60 -18.33 -5.76
N ASN A 138 -2.73 -17.54 -6.40
CA ASN A 138 -2.38 -17.67 -7.82
C ASN A 138 -3.61 -17.86 -8.73
N ASN A 139 -4.66 -17.06 -8.50
CA ASN A 139 -5.95 -17.25 -9.14
C ASN A 139 -6.31 -16.07 -10.06
N VAL A 140 -6.79 -16.41 -11.25
CA VAL A 140 -7.36 -15.50 -12.23
C VAL A 140 -8.88 -15.68 -12.22
N THR A 141 -9.60 -14.62 -11.88
CA THR A 141 -11.06 -14.60 -11.84
C THR A 141 -11.59 -13.60 -12.85
N MET A 142 -12.48 -14.04 -13.74
CA MET A 142 -13.26 -13.14 -14.60
C MET A 142 -14.54 -12.73 -13.87
N VAL A 143 -14.69 -11.44 -13.63
CA VAL A 143 -15.81 -10.88 -12.89
C VAL A 143 -16.68 -10.08 -13.84
N ARG A 144 -17.92 -10.53 -14.01
CA ARG A 144 -18.93 -9.81 -14.80
C ARG A 144 -19.74 -8.91 -13.88
N ILE A 145 -19.85 -7.65 -14.26
CA ILE A 145 -20.56 -6.60 -13.53
C ILE A 145 -21.62 -6.04 -14.47
N ASN A 146 -22.88 -6.14 -14.07
CA ASN A 146 -23.97 -5.50 -14.78
C ASN A 146 -24.26 -4.17 -14.10
N LEU A 147 -24.31 -3.12 -14.89
CA LEU A 147 -24.68 -1.78 -14.47
C LEU A 147 -25.98 -1.40 -15.17
N SER A 148 -26.89 -0.80 -14.43
CA SER A 148 -28.18 -0.33 -14.95
C SER A 148 -28.54 0.98 -14.26
N GLY A 149 -29.13 1.91 -14.98
CA GLY A 149 -29.63 3.12 -14.36
C GLY A 149 -30.37 4.01 -15.34
N SER A 150 -31.17 4.91 -14.77
CA SER A 150 -31.86 5.96 -15.48
C SER A 150 -31.39 7.30 -14.93
N ALA A 151 -30.88 8.17 -15.80
CA ALA A 151 -30.33 9.46 -15.43
C ALA A 151 -31.02 10.59 -16.18
N SER A 152 -31.52 11.59 -15.46
CA SER A 152 -32.01 12.82 -16.06
C SER A 152 -30.83 13.71 -16.40
N LEU A 153 -30.41 13.70 -17.67
CA LEU A 153 -29.34 14.56 -18.15
C LEU A 153 -29.92 15.96 -18.34
N GLY A 154 -29.55 16.93 -17.51
CA GLY A 154 -29.97 18.31 -17.73
C GLY A 154 -29.60 18.78 -19.14
N ASN A 155 -30.33 19.73 -19.71
CA ASN A 155 -30.22 20.14 -21.14
C ASN A 155 -28.77 20.30 -21.63
N LYS A 156 -27.92 20.98 -20.85
CA LYS A 156 -26.49 21.19 -21.17
C LYS A 156 -25.69 19.88 -21.25
N VAL A 157 -25.95 18.93 -20.36
CA VAL A 157 -25.26 17.64 -20.31
C VAL A 157 -25.76 16.74 -21.44
N ALA A 158 -27.07 16.78 -21.73
CA ALA A 158 -27.66 16.02 -22.82
C ALA A 158 -27.17 16.48 -24.20
N GLU A 159 -27.01 17.79 -24.42
CA GLU A 159 -26.41 18.34 -25.65
C GLU A 159 -24.95 17.89 -25.80
N LYS A 160 -24.14 18.04 -24.74
CA LYS A 160 -22.76 17.56 -24.72
C LYS A 160 -22.66 16.06 -24.97
N PHE A 161 -23.60 15.28 -24.44
CA PHE A 161 -23.63 13.84 -24.68
C PHE A 161 -23.93 13.53 -26.15
N LYS A 162 -24.94 14.18 -26.75
CA LYS A 162 -25.27 14.03 -28.17
C LYS A 162 -24.10 14.43 -29.07
N GLU A 163 -23.41 15.51 -28.74
CA GLU A 163 -22.22 15.96 -29.46
C GLU A 163 -21.05 14.97 -29.31
N SER A 164 -20.77 14.52 -28.09
CA SER A 164 -19.73 13.53 -27.80
C SER A 164 -20.01 12.19 -28.50
N GLN A 165 -21.29 11.81 -28.63
CA GLN A 165 -21.72 10.63 -29.37
C GLN A 165 -21.50 10.79 -30.88
N LYS A 166 -21.76 11.97 -31.46
CA LYS A 166 -21.47 12.26 -32.87
C LYS A 166 -19.97 12.27 -33.16
N ASN A 167 -19.19 12.83 -32.25
CA ASN A 167 -17.74 12.96 -32.39
C ASN A 167 -16.99 11.66 -32.04
N GLY A 168 -17.70 10.67 -31.48
CA GLY A 168 -17.12 9.40 -31.06
C GLY A 168 -16.12 9.51 -29.90
N ASN A 169 -16.24 10.54 -29.05
CA ASN A 169 -15.31 10.78 -27.94
C ASN A 169 -16.09 11.00 -26.65
N ILE A 170 -16.53 9.92 -26.00
CA ILE A 170 -17.32 10.00 -24.78
C ILE A 170 -16.42 9.71 -23.57
N LEU A 171 -16.15 10.74 -22.76
CA LEU A 171 -15.41 10.60 -21.51
C LEU A 171 -16.34 10.15 -20.37
N LEU A 172 -16.15 8.93 -19.90
CA LEU A 172 -16.85 8.35 -18.77
C LEU A 172 -15.92 8.24 -17.57
N VAL A 173 -16.48 8.41 -16.38
CA VAL A 173 -15.77 8.21 -15.11
C VAL A 173 -16.44 7.10 -14.34
N ALA A 174 -15.76 5.96 -14.18
CA ALA A 174 -16.21 4.87 -13.34
C ALA A 174 -15.62 5.01 -11.94
N LYS A 175 -16.48 5.00 -10.91
CA LYS A 175 -16.09 4.97 -9.50
C LYS A 175 -16.43 3.61 -8.93
N ILE A 176 -15.45 2.93 -8.38
CA ILE A 176 -15.59 1.61 -7.76
C ILE A 176 -15.26 1.75 -6.28
N LYS A 177 -16.19 1.30 -5.45
CA LYS A 177 -16.03 1.13 -4.01
C LYS A 177 -16.16 -0.35 -3.70
N ALA A 178 -15.08 -0.99 -3.29
CA ALA A 178 -15.06 -2.42 -3.01
C ALA A 178 -14.56 -2.69 -1.58
N PRO A 179 -15.37 -3.32 -0.72
CA PRO A 179 -14.87 -3.85 0.55
C PRO A 179 -14.04 -5.11 0.28
N ILE A 180 -12.76 -5.09 0.64
CA ILE A 180 -11.82 -6.19 0.43
C ILE A 180 -11.27 -6.64 1.79
N SER A 181 -11.31 -7.95 2.03
CA SER A 181 -10.65 -8.59 3.17
C SER A 181 -9.47 -9.40 2.68
N VAL A 182 -8.33 -9.25 3.35
CA VAL A 182 -7.11 -10.02 3.06
C VAL A 182 -7.02 -11.20 4.02
N SER A 183 -6.54 -12.33 3.56
CA SER A 183 -6.26 -13.49 4.41
C SER A 183 -4.90 -14.10 4.07
N PHE A 184 -4.08 -14.30 5.09
CA PHE A 184 -2.75 -14.91 5.01
C PHE A 184 -2.85 -16.35 5.53
N GLY A 185 -2.85 -17.33 4.62
CA GLY A 185 -3.20 -18.71 5.01
C GLY A 185 -4.60 -18.76 5.65
N ASP A 186 -4.67 -19.29 6.87
CA ASP A 186 -5.88 -19.40 7.68
C ASP A 186 -6.19 -18.14 8.52
N ILE A 187 -5.26 -17.19 8.57
CA ILE A 187 -5.40 -15.96 9.35
C ILE A 187 -6.16 -14.93 8.51
N LYS A 188 -7.41 -14.65 8.89
CA LYS A 188 -8.21 -13.56 8.31
C LYS A 188 -7.75 -12.23 8.89
N LEU A 189 -7.39 -11.30 8.02
CA LEU A 189 -7.10 -9.92 8.41
C LEU A 189 -8.35 -9.03 8.36
N ARG A 190 -8.15 -7.77 8.76
CA ARG A 190 -9.15 -6.71 8.73
C ARG A 190 -9.64 -6.44 7.30
N MET A 191 -10.93 -6.14 7.18
CA MET A 191 -11.55 -5.63 5.97
C MET A 191 -11.23 -4.14 5.80
N PHE A 192 -10.88 -3.73 4.58
CA PHE A 192 -10.73 -2.34 4.19
C PHE A 192 -11.59 -2.02 2.97
N ILE A 193 -11.95 -0.75 2.82
CA ILE A 193 -12.70 -0.27 1.67
C ILE A 193 -11.70 0.32 0.69
N PHE A 194 -11.77 -0.13 -0.56
CA PHE A 194 -10.90 0.33 -1.62
C PHE A 194 -11.69 1.21 -2.59
N HIS A 195 -11.21 2.44 -2.82
CA HIS A 195 -11.76 3.34 -3.83
C HIS A 195 -10.89 3.35 -5.08
N VAL A 196 -11.52 3.17 -6.24
CA VAL A 196 -10.88 3.25 -7.55
C VAL A 196 -11.68 4.19 -8.43
N CYS A 197 -11.01 5.15 -9.04
CA CYS A 197 -11.60 6.02 -10.05
C CYS A 197 -10.92 5.71 -11.38
N VAL A 198 -11.71 5.39 -12.40
CA VAL A 198 -11.23 5.10 -13.75
C VAL A 198 -11.85 6.11 -14.70
N GLN A 199 -11.01 6.91 -15.35
CA GLN A 199 -11.43 7.73 -16.47
C GLN A 199 -11.25 6.92 -17.74
N MET A 200 -12.30 6.79 -18.54
CA MET A 200 -12.28 6.03 -19.78
C MET A 200 -12.90 6.84 -20.91
N THR A 201 -12.21 6.91 -22.04
CA THR A 201 -12.76 7.51 -23.26
C THR A 201 -13.20 6.39 -24.20
N VAL A 202 -14.46 6.44 -24.60
CA VAL A 202 -15.09 5.39 -25.41
C VAL A 202 -15.50 5.95 -26.77
N ASP A 203 -15.20 5.18 -27.82
CA ASP A 203 -15.45 5.54 -29.23
C ASP A 203 -16.94 5.65 -29.57
N SER A 204 -17.78 4.81 -28.94
CA SER A 204 -19.21 4.79 -29.17
C SER A 204 -19.91 4.02 -28.05
N LEU A 205 -21.07 4.51 -27.62
CA LEU A 205 -21.96 3.80 -26.71
C LEU A 205 -23.18 3.22 -27.43
N SER A 206 -23.06 2.89 -28.72
CA SER A 206 -24.14 2.23 -29.46
C SER A 206 -24.25 0.75 -29.06
N PRO A 207 -25.48 0.23 -28.82
CA PRO A 207 -25.69 -1.16 -28.39
C PRO A 207 -25.18 -2.21 -29.40
N ASP A 208 -25.07 -1.84 -30.67
CA ASP A 208 -24.66 -2.74 -31.76
C ASP A 208 -23.15 -2.71 -32.08
N LYS A 209 -22.37 -1.84 -31.42
CA LYS A 209 -20.94 -1.69 -31.69
C LYS A 209 -20.14 -2.00 -30.42
N LYS A 210 -19.19 -2.93 -30.52
CA LYS A 210 -18.24 -3.17 -29.42
C LYS A 210 -17.44 -1.88 -29.18
N PRO A 211 -17.56 -1.24 -28.01
CA PRO A 211 -16.82 -0.03 -27.71
C PRO A 211 -15.32 -0.34 -27.68
N ASN A 212 -14.54 0.34 -28.52
CA ASN A 212 -13.10 0.37 -28.37
C ASN A 212 -12.75 1.31 -27.22
N ILE A 213 -11.85 0.85 -26.37
CA ILE A 213 -11.35 1.61 -25.23
C ILE A 213 -10.09 2.33 -25.71
N LEU A 214 -10.16 3.67 -25.85
CA LEU A 214 -9.04 4.48 -26.32
C LEU A 214 -7.92 4.57 -25.25
N PRO A 215 -6.65 4.78 -25.65
CA PRO A 215 -5.47 4.61 -24.77
C PRO A 215 -5.23 5.73 -23.74
N SER A 216 -6.26 6.48 -23.38
CA SER A 216 -6.19 7.62 -22.44
C SER A 216 -6.83 7.28 -21.09
N ASN A 217 -6.64 6.06 -20.61
CA ASN A 217 -7.31 5.62 -19.39
C ASN A 217 -6.41 5.88 -18.19
N THR A 218 -6.89 6.61 -17.19
CA THR A 218 -6.18 6.78 -15.92
C THR A 218 -6.98 6.13 -14.81
N ILE A 219 -6.37 5.14 -14.14
CA ILE A 219 -6.84 4.63 -12.85
C ILE A 219 -6.19 5.47 -11.76
N SER A 220 -6.98 6.09 -10.89
CA SER A 220 -6.49 6.70 -9.66
C SER A 220 -6.98 5.92 -8.45
N PHE A 221 -6.07 5.75 -7.49
CA PHE A 221 -6.31 5.19 -6.16
C PHE A 221 -6.17 6.34 -5.16
N PRO A 222 -7.28 7.04 -4.83
CA PRO A 222 -7.24 8.22 -3.96
C PRO A 222 -6.63 7.88 -2.60
N ASP A 223 -6.95 6.69 -2.08
CA ASP A 223 -6.48 6.20 -0.78
C ASP A 223 -4.97 5.93 -0.73
N LEU A 224 -4.33 5.73 -1.89
CA LEU A 224 -2.91 5.41 -2.01
C LEU A 224 -2.09 6.54 -2.66
N ASN A 225 -2.74 7.65 -3.03
CA ASN A 225 -2.17 8.72 -3.86
C ASN A 225 -1.39 8.18 -5.07
N ALA A 226 -1.95 7.15 -5.71
CA ALA A 226 -1.33 6.45 -6.82
C ALA A 226 -2.20 6.59 -8.08
N THR A 227 -1.55 6.82 -9.22
CA THR A 227 -2.20 6.90 -10.52
C THR A 227 -1.51 5.93 -11.49
N CYS A 228 -2.30 5.12 -12.18
CA CYS A 228 -1.83 4.20 -13.21
C CYS A 228 -2.48 4.59 -14.54
N VAL A 229 -1.66 4.86 -15.56
CA VAL A 229 -2.14 5.09 -16.92
C VAL A 229 -2.26 3.74 -17.60
N ILE A 230 -3.48 3.38 -18.01
CA ILE A 230 -3.73 2.24 -18.89
C ILE A 230 -3.58 2.76 -20.33
N THR A 231 -2.46 2.46 -20.96
CA THR A 231 -2.29 2.58 -22.41
C THR A 231 -2.98 1.38 -23.04
N SER A 232 -4.06 1.59 -23.79
CA SER A 232 -4.65 0.50 -24.58
C SER A 232 -3.76 0.21 -25.79
N ASN A 233 -3.52 -1.08 -26.00
CA ASN A 233 -2.79 -1.70 -27.11
C ASN A 233 -1.30 -1.35 -27.23
N ASP A 234 -0.47 -2.14 -26.53
CA ASP A 234 0.30 -3.18 -27.21
C ASP A 234 0.70 -4.25 -26.18
N THR A 235 0.59 -5.51 -26.55
CA THR A 235 1.24 -6.61 -25.84
C THR A 235 2.74 -6.37 -25.78
N PRO A 236 3.37 -6.56 -24.61
CA PRO A 236 4.65 -7.23 -24.58
C PRO A 236 4.43 -8.58 -23.90
N THR A 237 4.63 -9.65 -24.65
CA THR A 237 5.08 -10.92 -24.06
C THR A 237 6.29 -10.62 -23.17
N PRO A 238 6.26 -10.88 -21.85
CA PRO A 238 7.42 -10.64 -21.01
C PRO A 238 8.30 -11.89 -21.00
N SER A 239 9.41 -11.84 -21.73
CA SER A 239 10.60 -12.60 -21.38
C SER A 239 11.26 -11.92 -20.18
N SER A 240 11.24 -12.59 -19.04
CA SER A 240 11.88 -12.23 -17.76
C SER A 240 11.09 -11.31 -16.81
N ALA A 241 11.22 -11.62 -15.51
CA ALA A 241 10.45 -11.08 -14.40
C ALA A 241 11.01 -9.76 -13.83
N ASP A 242 12.06 -9.22 -14.43
CA ASP A 242 12.80 -8.07 -13.90
C ASP A 242 12.29 -6.70 -14.42
N ASP A 243 11.38 -6.70 -15.41
CA ASP A 243 10.92 -5.47 -16.09
C ASP A 243 9.70 -4.78 -15.41
N TYR A 244 9.02 -5.45 -14.49
CA TYR A 244 7.80 -4.93 -13.85
C TYR A 244 8.05 -3.74 -12.90
N SER A 245 9.23 -3.64 -12.29
CA SER A 245 9.61 -2.51 -11.42
C SER A 245 10.05 -1.26 -12.18
N ALA A 246 10.48 -1.40 -13.45
CA ALA A 246 10.94 -0.28 -14.25
C ALA A 246 9.77 0.53 -14.85
N TRP A 247 8.65 -0.14 -15.18
CA TRP A 247 7.52 0.50 -15.84
C TRP A 247 6.71 1.42 -14.92
N CYS A 248 6.48 1.02 -13.65
CA CYS A 248 5.80 1.88 -12.66
C CYS A 248 6.65 3.07 -12.16
N CYS A 249 7.98 3.02 -12.31
CA CYS A 249 8.86 4.09 -11.86
C CYS A 249 9.10 5.19 -12.91
N SER A 250 8.79 4.95 -14.18
CA SER A 250 9.09 5.90 -15.27
C SER A 250 8.11 7.09 -15.39
N HIS A 251 6.89 6.99 -14.86
CA HIS A 251 5.86 8.04 -15.01
C HIS A 251 5.47 8.75 -13.71
N ARG A 252 6.46 9.02 -12.84
CA ARG A 252 6.33 10.10 -11.84
C ARG A 252 6.50 11.44 -12.55
N GLN A 253 5.47 11.93 -13.25
CA GLN A 253 5.45 13.34 -13.65
C GLN A 253 5.30 14.20 -12.39
N ARG A 254 6.42 14.77 -11.94
CA ARG A 254 6.41 15.95 -11.07
C ARG A 254 5.76 17.08 -11.87
N HIS A 255 4.59 17.54 -11.45
CA HIS A 255 4.08 18.85 -11.83
C HIS A 255 4.30 19.84 -10.68
N PRO A 256 4.51 21.13 -11.01
CA PRO A 256 5.14 22.10 -10.11
C PRO A 256 4.20 22.53 -9.00
N VAL A 257 4.77 22.70 -7.81
CA VAL A 257 4.16 23.43 -6.71
C VAL A 257 4.09 24.90 -7.12
N THR A 258 2.92 25.38 -7.52
CA THR A 258 2.64 26.82 -7.54
C THR A 258 2.54 27.32 -6.10
N ALA A 259 3.39 28.30 -5.79
CA ALA A 259 3.40 29.10 -4.58
C ALA A 259 2.17 30.03 -4.50
#